data_AF-A0A3B0WQE0-F1
#
_entry.id   AF-A0A3B0WQE0-F1
#
_cell.length_a   1.000
_cell.length_b   1.000
_cell.length_c   1.000
_cell.angle_alpha   90.00
_cell.angle_beta   90.00
_cell.angle_gamma   90.00
#
_symmetry.space_group_name_H-M   'P 1'
#
loop_
_entity.id
_entity.type
_entity.pdbx_description
1 polymer ?
#
loop_
_entity_poly.entity_id
_entity_poly.type
_entity_poly.pdbx_seq_one_letter_code
_entity_poly.pdbx_strand_id
1 'polypeptide(L)' 'MPAQIINGKQIAADLHEKIARRVQKRLAAGKKPPGLAVVLIGEDHASQIY' A
#
# COMPACT_ATOMS: atom_id res chain seq x y z
N MET A 1 -12.35 31.57 4.71
CA MET A 1 -12.17 30.38 3.84
C MET A 1 -11.85 29.20 4.76
N PRO A 2 -12.62 28.11 4.75
CA PRO A 2 -12.31 26.94 5.57
C PRO A 2 -11.03 26.25 5.05
N ALA A 3 -10.29 25.60 5.95
CA ALA A 3 -9.11 24.84 5.57
C ALA A 3 -9.51 23.62 4.71
N GLN A 4 -8.76 23.37 3.64
CA GLN A 4 -8.96 22.18 2.83
C GLN A 4 -8.37 20.96 3.54
N ILE A 5 -9.18 19.93 3.78
CA ILE A 5 -8.70 18.66 4.33
C ILE A 5 -8.01 17.88 3.20
N ILE A 6 -6.74 17.55 3.40
CA ILE A 6 -6.03 16.62 2.53
C ILE A 6 -6.44 15.20 2.93
N ASN A 7 -7.28 14.56 2.11
CA ASN A 7 -7.81 13.24 2.40
C ASN A 7 -6.78 12.13 2.04
N GLY A 8 -5.91 11.81 2.99
CA GLY A 8 -4.90 10.77 2.83
C GLY A 8 -5.48 9.39 2.49
N LYS A 9 -6.70 9.07 2.96
CA LYS A 9 -7.35 7.79 2.67
C LYS A 9 -7.72 7.66 1.19
N GLN A 10 -8.29 8.71 0.60
CA GLN A 10 -8.61 8.74 -0.82
C GLN A 10 -7.34 8.68 -1.67
N ILE A 11 -6.34 9.48 -1.31
CA ILE A 11 -5.05 9.51 -2.02
C ILE A 11 -4.37 8.12 -1.97
N ALA A 12 -4.40 7.45 -0.80
CA ALA A 12 -3.84 6.11 -0.65
C ALA A 12 -4.60 5.06 -1.49
N ALA A 13 -5.93 5.12 -1.55
CA ALA A 13 -6.74 4.23 -2.38
C ALA A 13 -6.37 4.37 -3.87
N ASP A 14 -6.30 5.61 -4.38
CA ASP A 14 -5.91 5.89 -5.77
C ASP A 14 -4.49 5.40 -6.08
N LEU A 15 -3.59 5.52 -5.10
CA LEU A 15 -2.22 5.04 -5.22
C LEU A 15 -2.15 3.50 -5.27
N HIS A 16 -2.91 2.81 -4.42
CA HIS A 16 -2.99 1.36 -4.41
C HIS A 16 -3.47 0.80 -5.76
N GLU A 17 -4.48 1.41 -6.39
CA GLU A 17 -4.92 0.99 -7.73
C GLU A 17 -3.82 1.16 -8.78
N LYS A 18 -3.09 2.28 -8.74
CA LYS A 18 -1.98 2.53 -9.66
C LYS A 18 -0.87 1.49 -9.48
N ILE A 19 -0.55 1.15 -8.23
CA ILE A 19 0.44 0.11 -7.91
C ILE A 19 -0.05 -1.26 -8.41
N ALA A 20 -1.31 -1.62 -8.16
CA ALA A 20 -1.90 -2.88 -8.63
C ALA A 20 -1.78 -3.03 -10.16
N ARG A 21 -2.13 -1.99 -10.92
CA ARG A 21 -1.97 -1.96 -12.40
C ARG A 21 -0.51 -2.15 -12.82
N ARG A 22 0.46 -1.60 -12.08
CA ARG A 22 1.89 -1.77 -12.37
C ARG A 22 2.36 -3.19 -12.09
N VAL A 23 1.89 -3.81 -11.01
CA VAL A 23 2.20 -5.21 -10.68
C VAL A 23 1.61 -6.14 -11.75
N GLN A 24 0.37 -5.92 -12.18
CA GLN A 24 -0.25 -6.68 -13.27
C GLN A 24 0.57 -6.59 -14.58
N LYS A 25 0.97 -5.37 -14.98
CA LYS A 25 1.85 -5.19 -16.15
C LYS A 25 3.17 -5.93 -16.03
N ARG A 26 3.77 -5.93 -14.83
CA ARG A 26 5.03 -6.65 -14.55
C ARG A 26 4.86 -8.16 -14.70
N LEU A 27 3.77 -8.72 -14.17
CA LEU A 27 3.43 -10.13 -14.30
C LEU A 27 3.16 -10.52 -15.75
N ALA A 28 2.40 -9.71 -16.48
CA ALA A 28 2.14 -9.91 -17.91
C ALA A 28 3.42 -9.91 -18.76
N ALA A 29 4.45 -9.16 -18.32
CA ALA A 29 5.78 -9.17 -18.93
C ALA A 29 6.65 -10.37 -18.50
N GLY A 30 6.09 -11.39 -17.85
CA GLY A 30 6.79 -12.60 -17.39
C GLY A 30 7.75 -12.37 -16.22
N LYS A 31 7.70 -11.20 -15.56
CA LYS A 31 8.59 -10.87 -14.45
C LYS A 31 7.97 -11.31 -13.12
N LYS A 32 8.82 -11.71 -12.18
CA LYS A 32 8.40 -12.12 -10.82
C LYS A 32 7.66 -10.99 -10.07
N PRO A 33 6.62 -11.29 -9.27
CA PRO A 33 5.96 -10.30 -8.43
C PRO A 33 6.93 -9.67 -7.42
N PRO A 34 6.75 -8.39 -7.04
CA PRO A 34 7.44 -7.82 -5.88
C PRO A 34 6.99 -8.51 -4.59
N GLY A 35 7.92 -8.69 -3.64
CA GLY A 35 7.61 -9.20 -2.30
C GLY A 35 8.13 -8.25 -1.24
N LEU A 36 7.39 -8.10 -0.15
CA LEU A 36 7.79 -7.36 1.04
C LEU A 36 7.65 -8.32 2.24
N ALA A 37 8.76 -8.56 2.94
CA ALA A 37 8.74 -9.29 4.20
C ALA A 37 8.56 -8.31 5.35
N VAL A 38 7.65 -8.63 6.27
CA VAL A 38 7.41 -7.86 7.50
C VAL A 38 7.67 -8.79 8.68
N VAL A 39 8.38 -8.31 9.70
CA VAL A 39 8.72 -9.07 10.91
C VAL A 39 8.10 -8.36 12.10
N LEU A 40 7.25 -9.08 12.82
CA LEU A 40 6.66 -8.65 14.09
C LEU A 40 7.30 -9.45 15.22
N ILE A 41 7.74 -8.76 16.27
CA ILE A 41 8.28 -9.39 17.49
C ILE A 41 7.48 -8.88 18.69
N GLY A 42 7.03 -9.82 19.53
CA GLY A 42 6.20 -9.52 20.70
C GLY A 42 4.71 -9.43 20.36
N GLU A 43 3.94 -8.87 21.29
CA GLU A 43 2.46 -8.90 21.27
C GLU A 43 1.83 -7.50 21.42
N ASP A 44 2.58 -6.43 21.16
CA ASP A 44 2.06 -5.08 21.25
C ASP A 44 0.88 -4.86 20.27
N HIS A 45 -0.26 -4.42 20.80
CA HIS A 45 -1.51 -4.33 20.04
C HIS A 45 -1.43 -3.29 18.90
N ALA A 46 -0.72 -2.17 19.12
CA ALA A 46 -0.56 -1.17 18.07
C ALA A 46 0.29 -1.70 16.92
N SER A 47 1.34 -2.46 17.23
CA SER A 47 2.23 -3.08 16.24
C SER A 47 1.53 -4.12 15.36
N GLN A 48 0.41 -4.70 15.80
CA GLN A 48 -0.41 -5.62 14.99
C GLN A 48 -1.32 -4.88 13.98
N ILE A 49 -1.57 -3.58 14.19
CA ILE A 49 -2.44 -2.77 13.34
C ILE A 49 -1.67 -2.17 12.15
N TYR A 50 -0.36 -1.92 12.33
CA TYR A 50 0.53 -1.33 11.32
C TYR A 50 1.09 -2.37 10.34
#